data_AF-A0A5C8JWS9-F1
#
_entry.id   AF-A0A5C8JWS9-F1
#
_cell.length_a   1.000
_cell.length_b   1.000
_cell.length_c   1.000
_cell.angle_alpha   90.00
_cell.angle_beta   90.00
_cell.angle_gamma   90.00
#
_symmetry.space_group_name_H-M   'P 1'
#
loop_
_entity.id
_entity.type
_entity.pdbx_description
1 polymer ?
#
loop_
_entity_poly.entity_id
_entity_poly.type
_entity_poly.pdbx_seq_one_letter_code
_entity_poly.pdbx_strand_id
1 'polypeptide(L)'
;MSPIGELLMIVLVILAFLLLIAGVGVYVLVKVGKKAAVKAREATTRLTTHVNAMGAGDAAEVERLRLDLRREVSLTRQAVEQAQRQGWGLGDLPRLLSDLTAQADVHDGQLGMYAQQARVSRYVDHATLGTLREHQAKLTAMCARIRADLLSDQVQHSATGLEDLRTRTDLEIEARRPAPDPLQEIDDLYRRTMQDRKEQP
;
A
#
# COMPACT_ATOMS: atom_id res chain seq x y z
N MET A 1 -67.02 0.39 -27.97
CA MET A 1 -66.56 0.43 -26.57
C MET A 1 -67.22 1.62 -25.90
N SER A 2 -67.68 1.49 -24.65
CA SER A 2 -68.34 2.60 -23.96
C SER A 2 -67.30 3.66 -23.55
N PRO A 3 -67.53 4.96 -23.76
CA PRO A 3 -66.58 6.03 -23.45
C PRO A 3 -66.14 6.04 -21.97
N ILE A 4 -67.00 5.53 -21.08
CA ILE A 4 -66.70 5.35 -19.66
C ILE A 4 -65.63 4.27 -19.44
N GLY A 5 -65.67 3.18 -20.21
CA GLY A 5 -64.69 2.10 -20.11
C GLY A 5 -63.30 2.50 -20.59
N GLU A 6 -63.23 3.36 -21.60
CA GLU A 6 -61.97 3.89 -22.13
C GLU A 6 -61.30 4.85 -21.13
N LEU A 7 -62.08 5.75 -20.53
CA LEU A 7 -61.58 6.67 -19.52
C LEU A 7 -61.09 5.94 -18.26
N LEU A 8 -61.81 4.90 -17.84
CA LEU A 8 -61.43 4.09 -16.68
C LEU A 8 -60.16 3.27 -16.93
N MET A 9 -59.96 2.76 -18.15
CA MET A 9 -58.74 2.06 -18.55
C MET A 9 -57.52 2.99 -18.54
N ILE A 10 -57.65 4.22 -19.07
CA ILE A 10 -56.57 5.21 -19.08
C ILE A 10 -56.12 5.53 -17.65
N VAL A 11 -57.07 5.77 -16.74
CA VAL A 11 -56.76 6.04 -15.32
C VAL A 11 -56.03 4.86 -14.68
N LEU A 12 -56.46 3.63 -14.98
CA LEU A 12 -55.88 2.42 -14.39
C LEU A 12 -54.45 2.16 -14.89
N VAL A 13 -54.17 2.43 -16.16
CA VAL A 13 -52.82 2.36 -16.73
C VAL A 13 -51.89 3.41 -16.11
N ILE A 14 -52.36 4.65 -15.95
CA ILE A 14 -51.59 5.72 -15.30
C ILE A 14 -51.27 5.33 -13.85
N LEU A 15 -52.26 4.81 -13.10
CA LEU A 15 -52.07 4.38 -11.72
C LEU A 15 -51.06 3.22 -11.62
N ALA A 16 -51.14 2.23 -12.52
CA ALA A 16 -50.20 1.12 -12.57
C ALA A 16 -48.77 1.60 -12.86
N PHE A 17 -48.62 2.59 -13.75
CA PHE A 17 -47.32 3.17 -14.08
C PHE A 17 -46.72 3.94 -12.90
N LEU A 18 -47.53 4.72 -12.19
CA LEU A 18 -47.10 5.43 -10.98
C LEU A 18 -46.66 4.46 -9.88
N LEU A 19 -47.37 3.35 -9.68
CA LEU A 19 -46.98 2.31 -8.72
C LEU A 19 -45.64 1.65 -9.06
N LEU A 20 -45.39 1.39 -10.35
CA LEU A 20 -44.11 0.86 -10.81
C LEU A 20 -42.96 1.85 -10.57
N ILE A 21 -43.15 3.13 -10.90
CA ILE A 21 -42.15 4.18 -10.66
C ILE A 21 -41.85 4.30 -9.16
N ALA A 22 -42.88 4.29 -8.32
CA ALA A 22 -42.72 4.35 -6.86
C ALA A 22 -41.94 3.13 -6.34
N GLY A 23 -42.27 1.92 -6.80
CA GLY A 23 -41.56 0.69 -6.41
C GLY A 23 -40.08 0.70 -6.80
N VAL A 24 -39.76 1.11 -8.03
CA VAL A 24 -38.37 1.25 -8.50
C VAL A 24 -37.64 2.34 -7.72
N GLY A 25 -38.29 3.48 -7.46
CA GLY A 25 -37.75 4.57 -6.66
C GLY A 25 -37.35 4.13 -5.25
N VAL A 26 -38.25 3.42 -4.55
CA VAL A 26 -37.98 2.86 -3.21
C VAL A 26 -36.84 1.84 -3.26
N TYR A 27 -36.82 0.95 -4.26
CA TYR A 27 -35.75 -0.05 -4.42
C TYR A 27 -34.36 0.61 -4.58
N VAL A 28 -34.26 1.63 -5.44
CA VAL A 28 -33.00 2.37 -5.64
C VAL A 28 -32.61 3.11 -4.37
N LEU A 29 -33.57 3.77 -3.69
CA LEU A 29 -33.32 4.49 -2.44
C LEU A 29 -32.76 3.57 -1.35
N VAL A 30 -33.33 2.37 -1.17
CA VAL A 30 -32.86 1.38 -0.20
C VAL A 30 -31.46 0.88 -0.56
N LYS A 31 -31.19 0.62 -1.84
CA LYS A 31 -29.90 0.09 -2.31
C LYS A 31 -28.78 1.12 -2.19
N VAL A 32 -29.06 2.38 -2.55
CA VAL A 32 -28.14 3.52 -2.39
C VAL A 32 -27.96 3.85 -0.91
N GLY A 33 -29.06 3.86 -0.14
CA GLY A 33 -29.05 4.08 1.31
C GLY A 33 -28.17 3.07 2.05
N LYS A 34 -28.21 1.78 1.70
CA LYS A 34 -27.31 0.76 2.28
C LYS A 34 -25.84 1.05 1.97
N LYS A 35 -25.50 1.40 0.72
CA LYS A 35 -24.11 1.73 0.34
C LYS A 35 -23.60 3.00 1.02
N ALA A 36 -24.46 4.02 1.13
CA ALA A 36 -24.15 5.26 1.82
C ALA A 36 -23.99 5.05 3.33
N ALA A 37 -24.85 4.22 3.95
CA ALA A 37 -24.76 3.88 5.36
C ALA A 37 -23.46 3.12 5.71
N VAL A 38 -22.98 2.24 4.84
CA VAL A 38 -21.68 1.57 5.01
C VAL A 38 -20.53 2.58 4.94
N LYS A 39 -20.50 3.45 3.92
CA LYS A 39 -19.48 4.51 3.81
C LYS A 39 -19.53 5.52 4.95
N ALA A 40 -20.71 5.90 5.39
CA ALA A 40 -20.89 6.79 6.53
C ALA A 40 -20.41 6.12 7.82
N ARG A 41 -20.74 4.86 8.06
CA ARG A 41 -20.20 4.09 9.18
C ARG A 41 -18.68 4.02 9.14
N GLU A 42 -18.07 3.78 7.99
CA GLU A 42 -16.60 3.77 7.86
C GLU A 42 -15.98 5.13 8.24
N ALA A 43 -16.55 6.24 7.75
CA ALA A 43 -16.07 7.59 8.04
C ALA A 43 -16.26 7.98 9.51
N THR A 44 -17.44 7.69 10.09
CA THR A 44 -17.72 7.93 11.51
C THR A 44 -16.82 7.07 12.39
N THR A 45 -16.61 5.80 12.03
CA THR A 45 -15.71 4.90 12.77
C THR A 45 -14.29 5.47 12.82
N ARG A 46 -13.75 5.98 11.69
CA ARG A 46 -12.41 6.60 11.66
C ARG A 46 -12.26 7.81 12.58
N LEU A 47 -13.26 8.70 12.60
CA LEU A 47 -13.30 9.87 13.49
C LEU A 47 -13.39 9.46 14.95
N THR A 48 -14.29 8.53 15.27
CA THR A 48 -14.50 8.03 16.63
C THR A 48 -13.29 7.24 17.16
N THR A 49 -12.61 6.45 16.32
CA THR A 49 -11.37 5.77 16.72
C THR A 49 -10.25 6.74 17.06
N HIS A 50 -10.10 7.84 16.32
CA HIS A 50 -9.06 8.85 16.60
C HIS A 50 -9.31 9.60 17.90
N VAL A 51 -10.56 10.00 18.15
CA VAL A 51 -10.93 10.70 19.39
C VAL A 51 -10.83 9.75 20.60
N ASN A 52 -11.26 8.50 20.45
CA ASN A 52 -11.18 7.52 21.54
C ASN A 52 -9.74 7.08 21.83
N ALA A 53 -8.85 7.10 20.85
CA ALA A 53 -7.42 6.84 21.05
C ALA A 53 -6.72 7.92 21.89
N MET A 54 -7.29 9.13 22.00
CA MET A 54 -6.77 10.20 22.88
C MET A 54 -7.18 10.03 24.35
N GLY A 55 -8.06 9.08 24.66
CA GLY A 55 -8.48 8.78 26.04
C GLY A 55 -7.40 8.06 26.87
N ALA A 56 -7.74 7.75 28.12
CA ALA A 56 -6.94 6.94 29.04
C ALA A 56 -7.61 5.59 29.33
N GLY A 57 -6.81 4.56 29.64
CA GLY A 57 -7.26 3.20 29.96
C GLY A 57 -7.23 2.22 28.77
N ASP A 58 -7.51 0.95 29.05
CA ASP A 58 -7.38 -0.17 28.10
C ASP A 58 -8.17 0.04 26.80
N ALA A 59 -9.36 0.64 26.86
CA ALA A 59 -10.16 0.91 25.67
C ALA A 59 -9.52 1.96 24.74
N ALA A 60 -8.76 2.92 25.27
CA ALA A 60 -8.05 3.91 24.47
C ALA A 60 -6.77 3.31 23.88
N GLU A 61 -6.07 2.46 24.64
CA GLU A 61 -4.90 1.73 24.16
C GLU A 61 -5.26 0.83 22.97
N VAL A 62 -6.37 0.10 23.07
CA VAL A 62 -6.85 -0.77 21.99
C VAL A 62 -7.16 0.01 20.72
N GLU A 63 -7.73 1.21 20.83
CA GLU A 63 -7.94 2.07 19.66
C GLU A 63 -6.62 2.58 19.06
N ARG A 64 -5.57 2.79 19.87
CA ARG A 64 -4.22 3.10 19.34
C ARG A 64 -3.64 1.91 18.58
N LEU A 65 -3.76 0.69 19.12
CA LEU A 65 -3.31 -0.54 18.45
C LEU A 65 -4.00 -0.73 17.09
N ARG A 66 -5.30 -0.41 17.02
CA ARG A 66 -6.07 -0.43 15.76
C ARG A 66 -5.58 0.59 14.75
N LEU A 67 -5.35 1.83 15.18
CA LEU A 67 -4.83 2.89 14.32
C LEU A 67 -3.44 2.54 13.78
N ASP A 68 -2.56 2.02 14.65
CA ASP A 68 -1.21 1.62 14.27
C ASP A 68 -1.21 0.48 13.27
N LEU A 69 -2.00 -0.58 13.52
CA LEU A 69 -2.13 -1.71 12.59
C LEU A 69 -2.65 -1.26 11.22
N ARG A 70 -3.71 -0.44 11.18
CA ARG A 70 -4.26 0.09 9.92
C ARG A 70 -3.24 0.93 9.16
N ARG A 71 -2.46 1.75 9.88
CA ARG A 71 -1.39 2.56 9.30
C ARG A 71 -0.31 1.66 8.68
N GLU A 72 0.16 0.68 9.42
CA GLU A 72 1.21 -0.24 8.99
C GLU A 72 0.80 -1.06 7.76
N VAL A 73 -0.39 -1.65 7.76
CA VAL A 73 -0.93 -2.37 6.60
C VAL A 73 -1.08 -1.43 5.39
N SER A 74 -1.57 -0.20 5.58
CA SER A 74 -1.70 0.78 4.50
C SER A 74 -0.34 1.18 3.92
N LEU A 75 0.67 1.41 4.76
CA LEU A 75 2.02 1.76 4.31
C LEU A 75 2.65 0.60 3.54
N THR A 76 2.50 -0.63 4.03
CA THR A 76 3.02 -1.82 3.34
C THR A 76 2.31 -2.02 2.00
N ARG A 77 0.99 -1.81 1.93
CA ARG A 77 0.26 -1.88 0.66
C ARG A 77 0.74 -0.85 -0.35
N GLN A 78 0.94 0.39 0.08
CA GLN A 78 1.49 1.44 -0.78
C GLN A 78 2.88 1.10 -1.30
N ALA A 79 3.75 0.54 -0.45
CA ALA A 79 5.09 0.13 -0.85
C ALA A 79 5.05 -0.99 -1.90
N VAL A 80 4.21 -2.01 -1.72
CA VAL A 80 4.01 -3.10 -2.69
C VAL A 80 3.43 -2.57 -4.01
N GLU A 81 2.39 -1.72 -3.96
CA GLU A 81 1.78 -1.11 -5.15
C GLU A 81 2.79 -0.23 -5.92
N GLN A 82 3.71 0.43 -5.21
CA GLN A 82 4.78 1.21 -5.83
C GLN A 82 5.81 0.32 -6.50
N ALA A 83 6.28 -0.73 -5.81
CA ALA A 83 7.21 -1.70 -6.36
C ALA A 83 6.65 -2.39 -7.62
N GLN A 84 5.35 -2.72 -7.60
CA GLN A 84 4.66 -3.31 -8.75
C GLN A 84 4.61 -2.33 -9.93
N ARG A 85 4.33 -1.04 -9.68
CA ARG A 85 4.36 0.01 -10.71
C ARG A 85 5.75 0.24 -11.30
N GLN A 86 6.81 -0.03 -10.53
CA GLN A 86 8.19 0.01 -10.99
C GLN A 86 8.62 -1.26 -11.74
N GLY A 87 7.72 -2.23 -11.89
CA GLY A 87 7.96 -3.46 -12.64
C GLY A 87 8.79 -4.50 -11.90
N TRP A 88 8.89 -4.42 -10.57
CA TRP A 88 9.64 -5.41 -9.80
C TRP A 88 8.94 -6.77 -9.83
N GLY A 89 9.74 -7.84 -9.89
CA GLY A 89 9.25 -9.21 -9.85
C GLY A 89 8.80 -9.61 -8.44
N LEU A 90 7.59 -9.23 -8.05
CA LEU A 90 7.08 -9.43 -6.68
C LEU A 90 6.58 -10.86 -6.38
N GLY A 91 6.55 -11.76 -7.37
CA GLY A 91 6.07 -13.14 -7.21
C GLY A 91 4.70 -13.21 -6.53
N ASP A 92 4.62 -14.00 -5.45
CA ASP A 92 3.40 -14.18 -4.66
C ASP A 92 3.16 -13.09 -3.59
N LEU A 93 4.05 -12.11 -3.45
CA LEU A 93 3.95 -11.08 -2.41
C LEU A 93 2.62 -10.30 -2.41
N PRO A 94 2.04 -9.90 -3.56
CA PRO A 94 0.74 -9.24 -3.57
C PRO A 94 -0.39 -10.11 -3.01
N ARG A 95 -0.32 -11.43 -3.25
CA ARG A 95 -1.29 -12.39 -2.71
C ARG A 95 -1.10 -12.55 -1.19
N LEU A 96 0.14 -12.75 -0.74
CA LEU A 96 0.44 -12.83 0.69
C LEU A 96 0.04 -11.57 1.45
N LEU A 97 0.21 -10.39 0.83
CA LEU A 97 -0.25 -9.13 1.40
C LEU A 97 -1.78 -9.06 1.48
N SER A 98 -2.51 -9.60 0.50
CA SER A 98 -3.97 -9.66 0.56
C SER A 98 -4.47 -10.55 1.70
N ASP A 99 -3.82 -11.70 1.92
CA ASP A 99 -4.13 -12.61 3.03
C ASP A 99 -3.80 -11.95 4.37
N LEU A 100 -2.65 -11.26 4.46
CA LEU A 100 -2.25 -10.50 5.65
C LEU A 100 -3.24 -9.36 5.95
N THR A 101 -3.71 -8.66 4.91
CA THR A 101 -4.71 -7.59 5.07
C THR A 101 -6.03 -8.14 5.60
N ALA A 102 -6.49 -9.29 5.06
CA ALA A 102 -7.70 -9.94 5.55
C ALA A 102 -7.57 -10.36 7.03
N GLN A 103 -6.41 -10.89 7.43
CA GLN A 103 -6.15 -11.21 8.84
C GLN A 103 -6.11 -9.96 9.72
N ALA A 104 -5.51 -8.87 9.23
CA ALA A 104 -5.48 -7.60 9.96
C ALA A 104 -6.88 -7.00 10.13
N ASP A 105 -7.77 -7.12 9.14
CA ASP A 105 -9.16 -6.67 9.23
C ASP A 105 -9.96 -7.48 10.28
N VAL A 106 -9.77 -8.81 10.30
CA VAL A 106 -10.37 -9.67 11.33
C VAL A 106 -9.88 -9.27 12.72
N HIS A 107 -8.58 -9.04 12.87
CA HIS A 107 -7.98 -8.64 14.15
C HIS A 107 -8.41 -7.23 14.59
N ASP A 108 -8.54 -6.27 13.66
CA ASP A 108 -9.11 -4.95 13.95
C ASP A 108 -10.56 -5.04 14.45
N GLY A 109 -11.34 -5.97 13.89
CA GLY A 109 -12.67 -6.30 14.37
C GLY A 109 -12.67 -6.81 15.82
N GLN A 110 -11.75 -7.72 16.15
CA GLN A 110 -11.59 -8.24 17.52
C GLN A 110 -11.19 -7.16 18.52
N LEU A 111 -10.22 -6.31 18.16
CA LEU A 111 -9.83 -5.15 18.97
C LEU A 111 -11.01 -4.19 19.15
N GLY A 112 -11.80 -3.93 18.10
CA GLY A 112 -12.99 -3.08 18.19
C GLY A 112 -14.06 -3.61 19.14
N MET A 113 -14.32 -4.93 19.10
CA MET A 113 -15.25 -5.59 20.03
C MET A 113 -14.74 -5.50 21.48
N TYR A 114 -13.45 -5.76 21.70
CA TYR A 114 -12.84 -5.64 23.03
C TYR A 114 -12.93 -4.20 23.57
N ALA A 115 -12.62 -3.19 22.76
CA ALA A 115 -12.72 -1.79 23.15
C ALA A 115 -14.16 -1.40 23.52
N GLN A 116 -15.16 -1.91 22.79
CA GLN A 116 -16.57 -1.70 23.13
C GLN A 116 -16.93 -2.37 24.46
N GLN A 117 -16.49 -3.61 24.69
CA GLN A 117 -16.74 -4.32 25.94
C GLN A 117 -16.08 -3.63 27.14
N ALA A 118 -14.83 -3.16 27.00
CA ALA A 118 -14.11 -2.44 28.04
C ALA A 118 -14.75 -1.07 28.40
N ARG A 119 -15.54 -0.47 27.50
CA ARG A 119 -16.29 0.77 27.80
C ARG A 119 -17.57 0.53 28.60
N VAL A 120 -18.19 -0.64 28.43
CA VAL A 120 -19.50 -0.95 29.02
C VAL A 120 -19.36 -1.78 30.30
N SER A 121 -18.33 -2.62 30.39
CA SER A 121 -18.07 -3.49 31.53
C SER A 121 -17.03 -2.91 32.47
N ARG A 122 -17.26 -3.03 33.78
CA ARG A 122 -16.27 -2.72 34.83
C ARG A 122 -15.23 -3.83 35.00
N TYR A 123 -15.54 -5.04 34.52
CA TYR A 123 -14.63 -6.18 34.49
C TYR A 123 -14.02 -6.28 33.10
N VAL A 124 -12.70 -6.12 33.04
CA VAL A 124 -11.90 -6.12 31.82
C VAL A 124 -10.98 -7.33 31.87
N ASP A 125 -11.04 -8.19 30.85
CA ASP A 125 -10.19 -9.38 30.78
C ASP A 125 -8.83 -9.03 30.15
N HIS A 126 -7.85 -8.76 31.02
CA HIS A 126 -6.51 -8.40 30.62
C HIS A 126 -5.73 -9.54 29.94
N ALA A 127 -6.12 -10.81 30.15
CA ALA A 127 -5.46 -11.94 29.48
C ALA A 127 -5.78 -11.91 27.98
N THR A 128 -7.05 -11.71 27.63
CA THR A 128 -7.48 -11.51 26.24
C THR A 128 -6.79 -10.31 25.60
N LEU A 129 -6.62 -9.20 26.33
CA LEU A 129 -5.88 -8.04 25.81
C LEU A 129 -4.40 -8.36 25.55
N GLY A 130 -3.76 -9.13 26.42
CA GLY A 130 -2.38 -9.60 26.21
C GLY A 130 -2.24 -10.39 24.90
N THR A 131 -3.13 -11.35 24.65
CA THR A 131 -3.14 -12.13 23.41
C THR A 131 -3.39 -11.27 22.18
N LEU A 132 -4.28 -10.27 22.29
CA LEU A 132 -4.54 -9.32 21.21
C LEU A 132 -3.32 -8.45 20.90
N ARG A 133 -2.60 -7.96 21.92
CA ARG A 133 -1.34 -7.22 21.73
C ARG A 133 -0.28 -8.06 21.03
N GLU A 134 -0.11 -9.32 21.43
CA GLU A 134 0.86 -10.21 20.80
C GLU A 134 0.54 -10.44 19.31
N HIS A 135 -0.73 -10.62 18.97
CA HIS A 135 -1.15 -10.76 17.57
C HIS A 135 -0.93 -9.47 16.77
N GLN A 136 -1.25 -8.30 17.34
CA GLN A 136 -0.97 -7.01 16.71
C GLN A 136 0.53 -6.83 16.46
N ALA A 137 1.37 -7.17 17.43
CA ALA A 137 2.82 -7.08 17.31
C ALA A 137 3.34 -7.99 16.18
N LYS A 138 2.83 -9.22 16.08
CA LYS A 138 3.17 -10.15 14.99
C LYS A 138 2.77 -9.62 13.62
N LEU A 139 1.54 -9.12 13.47
CA LEU A 139 1.04 -8.56 12.20
C LEU A 139 1.87 -7.34 11.77
N THR A 140 2.19 -6.46 12.73
CA THR A 140 3.00 -5.26 12.48
C THR A 140 4.45 -5.62 12.13
N ALA A 141 5.04 -6.60 12.82
CA ALA A 141 6.38 -7.09 12.50
C ALA A 141 6.45 -7.71 11.09
N MET A 142 5.41 -8.43 10.66
CA MET A 142 5.32 -8.93 9.28
C MET A 142 5.21 -7.77 8.27
N CYS A 143 4.40 -6.76 8.55
CA CYS A 143 4.30 -5.57 7.70
C CYS A 143 5.65 -4.84 7.57
N ALA A 144 6.37 -4.66 8.68
CA ALA A 144 7.68 -4.04 8.71
C ALA A 144 8.72 -4.88 7.96
N ARG A 145 8.70 -6.21 8.11
CA ARG A 145 9.59 -7.13 7.39
C ARG A 145 9.39 -7.05 5.89
N ILE A 146 8.14 -7.11 5.41
CA ILE A 146 7.84 -6.95 3.97
C ILE A 146 8.40 -5.62 3.45
N ARG A 147 8.22 -4.52 4.18
CA ARG A 147 8.78 -3.22 3.78
C ARG A 147 10.30 -3.20 3.75
N ALA A 148 10.95 -3.84 4.74
CA ALA A 148 12.41 -3.95 4.78
C ALA A 148 12.95 -4.78 3.60
N ASP A 149 12.28 -5.90 3.27
CA ASP A 149 12.64 -6.75 2.15
C ASP A 149 12.51 -5.98 0.82
N LEU A 150 11.41 -5.23 0.62
CA LEU A 150 11.23 -4.36 -0.55
C LEU A 150 12.29 -3.26 -0.65
N LEU A 151 12.67 -2.64 0.47
CA LEU A 151 13.73 -1.64 0.49
C LEU A 151 15.09 -2.25 0.15
N SER A 152 15.36 -3.48 0.61
CA SER A 152 16.59 -4.19 0.26
C SER A 152 16.65 -4.48 -1.24
N ASP A 153 15.55 -4.96 -1.82
CA ASP A 153 15.44 -5.18 -3.26
C ASP A 153 15.61 -3.87 -4.05
N GLN A 154 15.04 -2.75 -3.56
CA GLN A 154 15.21 -1.43 -4.18
C GLN A 154 16.69 -1.03 -4.29
N VAL A 155 17.45 -1.25 -3.22
CA VAL A 155 18.88 -0.90 -3.18
C VAL A 155 19.65 -1.78 -4.17
N GLN A 156 19.32 -3.07 -4.29
CA GLN A 156 19.95 -3.96 -5.26
C GLN A 156 19.65 -3.56 -6.72
N HIS A 157 18.40 -3.21 -7.04
CA HIS A 157 18.01 -2.75 -8.38
C HIS A 157 18.65 -1.39 -8.72
N SER A 158 18.79 -0.50 -7.73
CA SER A 158 19.43 0.80 -7.94
C SER A 158 20.95 0.68 -8.09
N ALA A 159 21.58 -0.21 -7.32
CA ALA A 159 23.02 -0.45 -7.39
C ALA A 159 23.42 -1.08 -8.74
N THR A 160 22.63 -2.03 -9.24
CA THR A 160 22.86 -2.62 -10.58
C THR A 160 22.69 -1.61 -11.70
N GLY A 161 21.67 -0.74 -11.64
CA GLY A 161 21.52 0.35 -12.61
C GLY A 161 22.63 1.39 -12.55
N LEU A 162 23.17 1.68 -11.36
CA LEU A 162 24.29 2.60 -11.20
C LEU A 162 25.60 2.04 -11.77
N GLU A 163 25.84 0.73 -11.58
CA GLU A 163 27.02 0.06 -12.12
C GLU A 163 26.97 -0.03 -13.65
N ASP A 164 25.79 -0.27 -14.22
CA ASP A 164 25.59 -0.28 -15.68
C ASP A 164 25.80 1.11 -16.29
N LEU A 165 25.30 2.16 -15.63
CA LEU A 165 25.57 3.56 -16.00
C LEU A 165 27.05 3.93 -15.85
N ARG A 166 27.71 3.46 -14.79
CA ARG A 166 29.14 3.68 -14.57
C ARG A 166 29.97 2.99 -15.65
N THR A 167 29.67 1.74 -15.97
CA THR A 167 30.37 0.97 -17.01
C THR A 167 30.22 1.66 -18.37
N ARG A 168 29.03 2.15 -18.70
CA ARG A 168 28.80 2.93 -19.92
C ARG A 168 29.53 4.27 -19.93
N THR A 169 29.59 4.95 -18.78
CA THR A 169 30.32 6.21 -18.64
C THR A 169 31.82 5.99 -18.77
N ASP A 170 32.37 4.94 -18.14
CA ASP A 170 33.77 4.57 -18.25
C ASP A 170 34.12 4.18 -19.70
N LEU A 171 33.23 3.47 -20.40
CA LEU A 171 33.35 3.19 -21.83
C LEU A 171 33.31 4.46 -22.70
N GLU A 172 32.43 5.41 -22.41
CA GLU A 172 32.36 6.69 -23.12
C GLU A 172 33.58 7.58 -22.82
N ILE A 173 34.12 7.53 -21.60
CA ILE A 173 35.35 8.24 -21.22
C ILE A 173 36.56 7.61 -21.91
N GLU A 174 36.68 6.28 -21.93
CA GLU A 174 37.77 5.58 -22.61
C GLU A 174 37.67 5.74 -24.13
N ALA A 175 36.46 5.77 -24.71
CA ALA A 175 36.26 6.05 -26.13
C ALA A 175 36.57 7.52 -26.51
N ARG A 176 36.51 8.44 -25.55
CA ARG A 176 36.91 9.85 -25.73
C ARG A 176 38.37 10.11 -25.38
N ARG A 177 39.11 9.09 -24.93
CA ARG A 177 40.53 9.21 -24.64
C ARG A 177 41.24 9.49 -25.96
N PRO A 178 41.99 10.60 -26.09
CA PRO A 178 42.75 10.87 -27.29
C PRO A 178 43.70 9.70 -27.52
N ALA A 179 43.76 9.18 -28.75
CA ALA A 179 44.81 8.23 -29.11
C ALA A 179 46.17 8.86 -28.74
N PRO A 180 47.08 8.11 -28.07
CA PRO A 180 48.39 8.66 -27.71
C PRO A 180 49.05 9.21 -28.96
N ASP A 181 49.63 10.41 -28.86
CA ASP A 181 50.29 11.05 -29.99
C ASP A 181 51.46 10.15 -30.43
N PRO A 182 51.41 9.56 -31.64
CA PRO A 182 52.41 8.61 -32.09
C PRO A 182 53.81 9.22 -32.14
N LEU A 183 53.94 10.54 -32.27
CA LEU A 183 55.22 11.23 -32.23
C LEU A 183 55.80 11.29 -30.81
N GLN A 184 54.95 11.39 -29.80
CA GLN A 184 55.35 11.42 -28.40
C GLN A 184 55.82 10.04 -27.92
N GLU A 185 55.18 8.98 -28.40
CA GLU A 185 55.59 7.60 -28.12
C GLU A 185 56.96 7.25 -28.75
N ILE A 186 57.21 7.74 -29.97
CA ILE A 186 58.51 7.64 -30.64
C ILE A 186 59.59 8.42 -29.89
N ASP A 187 59.29 9.65 -29.44
CA ASP A 187 60.25 10.48 -28.71
C ASP A 187 60.60 9.89 -27.35
N ASP A 188 59.63 9.30 -26.64
CA ASP A 188 59.87 8.60 -25.37
C ASP A 188 60.66 7.28 -25.56
N LEU A 189 60.42 6.53 -26.64
CA LEU A 189 61.21 5.36 -27.02
C LEU A 189 62.66 5.74 -27.37
N TYR A 190 62.84 6.82 -28.12
CA TYR A 190 64.15 7.36 -28.45
C TYR A 190 64.89 7.85 -27.20
N ARG A 191 64.20 8.51 -26.28
CA ARG A 191 64.78 8.99 -25.02
C ARG A 191 65.20 7.84 -24.11
N ARG A 192 64.37 6.78 -23.99
CA ARG A 192 64.73 5.55 -23.24
C ARG A 192 65.94 4.84 -23.86
N THR A 193 65.93 4.62 -25.17
CA THR A 193 67.07 3.97 -25.86
C THR A 193 68.36 4.77 -25.75
N MET A 194 68.30 6.11 -25.75
CA MET A 194 69.46 6.96 -25.51
C MET A 194 69.93 6.98 -24.04
N GLN A 195 69.02 6.81 -23.08
CA GLN A 195 69.37 6.61 -21.66
C GLN A 195 70.03 5.25 -21.45
N ASP A 196 69.46 4.17 -21.97
CA ASP A 196 70.04 2.83 -21.89
C ASP A 196 71.44 2.76 -22.51
N ARG A 197 71.68 3.53 -23.58
CA ARG A 197 73.00 3.64 -24.22
C ARG A 197 74.02 4.43 -23.40
N LYS A 198 73.57 5.35 -22.54
CA LYS A 198 74.45 6.10 -21.62
C LYS A 198 74.75 5.34 -20.33
N GLU A 199 73.92 4.35 -19.98
CA GLU A 199 74.09 3.50 -18.79
C GLU A 199 74.90 2.22 -19.06
N GLN A 200 75.25 1.94 -20.32
CA GLN A 200 76.24 0.93 -20.67
C GLN A 200 77.66 1.54 -20.65
N PRO A 201 78.61 0.94 -19.89
CA PRO A 201 79.95 1.48 -19.66
C PRO A 201 80.86 1.50 -20.89
#